data_AF-A0A2V5W864-F1
#
_entry.id   AF-A0A2V5W864-F1
#
_cell.length_a   1.000
_cell.length_b   1.000
_cell.length_c   1.000
_cell.angle_alpha   90.00
_cell.angle_beta   90.00
_cell.angle_gamma   90.00
#
_symmetry.space_group_name_H-M   'P 1'
#
loop_
_entity.id
_entity.type
_entity.pdbx_description
1 polymer ?
#
loop_
_entity_poly.entity_id
_entity_poly.type
_entity_poly.pdbx_seq_one_letter_code
_entity_poly.pdbx_strand_id
1 'polypeptide(L)'
;MRSVVIIVLTAHIFLLSGRLLAGDQPVAEDELTKLKREYADVLALQGTSKGEILAIARILHANPEVAIDQTAASGEYCFNSGHGTMVHFATQPGGTPEDVVYEFDASGLIAAGLDPSRLQQLPGRGRMTPGVWYFLPKGQQDPHHGHAMAGPTIAIAINVK
;
A
#
# COMPACT_ATOMS: atom_id res chain seq x y z
N MET A 1 47.13 -32.15 46.04
CA MET A 1 45.73 -32.63 45.93
C MET A 1 44.68 -31.59 46.38
N ARG A 2 44.96 -30.71 47.36
CA ARG A 2 44.00 -29.66 47.77
C ARG A 2 43.78 -28.53 46.76
N SER A 3 44.77 -28.19 45.93
CA SER A 3 44.67 -27.06 45.00
C SER A 3 43.91 -27.37 43.70
N VAL A 4 43.74 -28.64 43.34
CA VAL A 4 43.02 -29.05 42.12
C VAL A 4 41.51 -29.10 42.35
N VAL A 5 41.06 -29.42 43.58
CA VAL A 5 39.64 -29.49 43.93
C VAL A 5 38.98 -28.10 43.97
N ILE A 6 39.72 -27.05 44.33
CA ILE A 6 39.19 -25.68 44.44
C ILE A 6 38.93 -25.07 43.05
N ILE A 7 39.72 -25.43 42.03
CA ILE A 7 39.58 -24.92 40.65
C ILE A 7 38.38 -25.54 39.94
N VAL A 8 38.05 -26.80 40.25
CA VAL A 8 36.89 -27.48 39.64
C VAL A 8 35.57 -26.96 40.21
N LEU A 9 35.53 -26.57 41.50
CA LEU A 9 34.32 -26.03 42.11
C LEU A 9 33.98 -24.61 41.64
N THR A 10 34.97 -23.74 41.43
CA THR A 10 34.75 -22.38 40.91
C THR A 10 34.34 -22.38 39.44
N ALA A 11 34.83 -23.33 38.63
CA ALA A 11 34.41 -23.47 37.24
C ALA A 11 32.93 -23.89 37.09
N HIS A 12 32.40 -24.72 38.00
CA HIS A 12 30.99 -25.14 37.95
C HIS A 12 30.01 -24.03 38.37
N ILE A 13 30.38 -23.17 39.32
CA ILE A 13 29.52 -22.07 39.77
C ILE A 13 29.41 -20.99 38.67
N PHE A 14 30.47 -20.75 37.89
CA PHE A 14 30.43 -19.84 36.74
C PHE A 14 29.59 -20.38 35.57
N LEU A 15 29.58 -21.71 35.33
CA LEU A 15 28.80 -22.32 34.25
C LEU A 15 27.28 -22.38 34.55
N LEU A 16 26.88 -22.45 35.82
CA LEU A 16 25.47 -22.46 36.23
C LEU A 16 24.87 -21.05 36.34
N SER A 17 25.69 -20.04 36.70
CA SER A 17 25.23 -18.65 36.80
C SER A 17 25.08 -17.98 35.43
N GLY A 18 25.84 -18.42 34.42
CA GLY A 18 25.76 -17.91 33.05
C GLY A 18 24.49 -18.31 32.28
N ARG A 19 23.75 -19.34 32.74
CA ARG A 19 22.49 -19.76 32.13
C ARG A 19 21.25 -19.11 32.73
N LEU A 20 21.36 -18.45 33.88
CA LEU A 20 20.23 -17.82 34.58
C LEU A 20 20.07 -16.32 34.26
N LEU A 21 20.99 -15.74 33.49
CA LEU A 21 20.96 -14.33 33.08
C LEU A 21 20.97 -14.15 31.55
N ALA A 22 20.68 -15.21 30.79
CA ALA A 22 20.12 -15.05 29.46
C ALA A 22 18.65 -14.69 29.65
N GLY A 23 18.39 -13.44 30.04
CA GLY A 23 17.06 -12.88 29.92
C GLY A 23 16.57 -13.13 28.50
N ASP A 24 15.28 -13.48 28.38
CA ASP A 24 14.54 -13.52 27.13
C ASP A 24 14.75 -12.19 26.39
N GLN A 25 15.84 -12.08 25.63
CA GLN A 25 15.87 -11.18 24.51
C GLN A 25 14.78 -11.71 23.58
N PRO A 26 13.81 -10.88 23.17
CA PRO A 26 12.90 -11.29 22.11
C PRO A 26 13.80 -11.71 20.96
N VAL A 27 13.71 -13.00 20.59
CA VAL A 27 14.42 -13.55 19.43
C VAL A 27 14.13 -12.57 18.31
N ALA A 28 15.16 -11.85 17.86
CA ALA A 28 15.08 -10.97 16.72
C ALA A 28 14.37 -11.79 15.64
N GLU A 29 13.17 -11.35 15.26
CA GLU A 29 12.35 -12.12 14.34
C GLU A 29 13.21 -12.45 13.13
N ASP A 30 13.33 -13.75 12.82
CA ASP A 30 14.10 -14.19 11.67
C ASP A 30 13.64 -13.39 10.45
N GLU A 31 14.56 -12.64 9.81
CA GLU A 31 14.24 -11.70 8.72
C GLU A 31 13.46 -12.39 7.59
N LEU A 32 13.72 -13.70 7.36
CA LEU A 32 12.96 -14.50 6.41
C LEU A 32 11.51 -14.72 6.86
N THR A 33 11.28 -14.95 8.15
CA THR A 33 9.94 -15.05 8.75
C THR A 33 9.17 -13.73 8.62
N LYS A 34 9.83 -12.61 8.91
CA LYS A 34 9.27 -11.26 8.74
C LYS A 34 8.89 -11.00 7.26
N LEU A 35 9.82 -11.25 6.34
CA LEU A 35 9.58 -11.06 4.89
C LEU A 35 8.43 -11.94 4.39
N LYS A 36 8.37 -13.20 4.80
CA LYS A 36 7.27 -14.10 4.44
C LYS A 36 5.91 -13.60 4.93
N ARG A 37 5.87 -12.98 6.12
CA ARG A 37 4.65 -12.39 6.67
C ARG A 37 4.25 -11.12 5.92
N GLU A 38 5.16 -10.19 5.71
CA GLU A 38 4.89 -8.91 5.04
C GLU A 38 4.45 -9.10 3.58
N TYR A 39 4.99 -10.11 2.90
CA TYR A 39 4.66 -10.42 1.51
C TYR A 39 3.74 -11.64 1.37
N ALA A 40 3.05 -12.07 2.43
CA ALA A 40 2.26 -13.31 2.42
C ALA A 40 1.26 -13.36 1.26
N ASP A 41 0.53 -12.28 1.02
CA ASP A 41 -0.45 -12.18 -0.07
C ASP A 41 0.22 -12.29 -1.44
N VAL A 42 1.35 -11.60 -1.64
CA VAL A 42 2.13 -11.65 -2.89
C VAL A 42 2.71 -13.03 -3.14
N LEU A 43 3.21 -13.70 -2.09
CA LEU A 43 3.79 -15.04 -2.16
C LEU A 43 2.72 -16.12 -2.44
N ALA A 44 1.47 -15.88 -2.05
CA ALA A 44 0.36 -16.77 -2.32
C ALA A 44 -0.10 -16.73 -3.79
N LEU A 45 0.15 -15.63 -4.51
CA LEU A 45 -0.24 -15.48 -5.92
C LEU A 45 0.46 -16.50 -6.82
N GLN A 46 -0.27 -17.01 -7.82
CA GLN A 46 0.22 -17.95 -8.82
C GLN A 46 -0.24 -17.54 -10.23
N GLY A 47 0.43 -18.03 -11.26
CA GLY A 47 0.05 -17.78 -12.65
C GLY A 47 0.00 -16.29 -13.00
N THR A 48 -1.07 -15.86 -13.67
CA THR A 48 -1.21 -14.49 -14.21
C THR A 48 -1.18 -13.41 -13.13
N SER A 49 -1.84 -13.59 -11.99
CA SER A 49 -1.90 -12.58 -10.93
C SER A 49 -0.51 -12.30 -10.34
N LYS A 50 0.31 -13.34 -10.17
CA LYS A 50 1.73 -13.17 -9.81
C LYS A 50 2.48 -12.39 -10.88
N GLY A 51 2.27 -12.72 -12.15
CA GLY A 51 2.90 -12.01 -13.28
C GLY A 51 2.58 -10.52 -13.28
N GLU A 52 1.34 -10.16 -13.03
CA GLU A 52 0.84 -8.78 -12.99
C GLU A 52 1.46 -7.98 -11.84
N ILE A 53 1.41 -8.50 -10.60
CA ILE A 53 2.01 -7.81 -9.45
C ILE A 53 3.52 -7.63 -9.63
N LEU A 54 4.22 -8.61 -10.22
CA LEU A 54 5.64 -8.47 -10.54
C LEU A 54 5.91 -7.43 -11.63
N ALA A 55 5.00 -7.21 -12.58
CA ALA A 55 5.13 -6.14 -13.57
C ALA A 55 4.99 -4.76 -12.91
N ILE A 56 3.98 -4.59 -12.05
CA ILE A 56 3.78 -3.35 -11.27
C ILE A 56 4.99 -3.06 -10.39
N ALA A 57 5.51 -4.08 -9.68
CA ALA A 57 6.69 -3.93 -8.83
C ALA A 57 7.93 -3.47 -9.61
N ARG A 58 8.13 -3.94 -10.86
CA ARG A 58 9.24 -3.48 -11.71
C ARG A 58 9.08 -2.03 -12.15
N ILE A 59 7.85 -1.59 -12.42
CA ILE A 59 7.57 -0.18 -12.76
C ILE A 59 7.89 0.71 -11.56
N LEU A 60 7.38 0.35 -10.37
CA LEU A 60 7.64 1.06 -9.13
C LEU A 60 9.14 1.10 -8.79
N HIS A 61 9.85 0.00 -9.00
CA HIS A 61 11.31 -0.03 -8.83
C HIS A 61 12.04 0.90 -9.81
N ALA A 62 11.57 1.00 -11.05
CA ALA A 62 12.18 1.86 -12.06
C ALA A 62 11.87 3.35 -11.83
N ASN A 63 10.71 3.68 -11.24
CA ASN A 63 10.31 5.04 -10.94
C ASN A 63 9.50 5.10 -9.63
N PRO A 64 10.14 5.15 -8.45
CA PRO A 64 9.44 5.07 -7.18
C PRO A 64 8.57 6.30 -6.87
N GLU A 65 8.83 7.46 -7.49
CA GLU A 65 8.08 8.69 -7.24
C GLU A 65 6.62 8.66 -7.73
N VAL A 66 6.26 7.66 -8.54
CA VAL A 66 4.85 7.44 -8.93
C VAL A 66 4.02 6.83 -7.81
N ALA A 67 4.64 6.31 -6.76
CA ALA A 67 3.95 5.79 -5.59
C ALA A 67 3.69 6.93 -4.59
N ILE A 68 2.42 7.14 -4.25
CA ILE A 68 2.02 8.18 -3.31
C ILE A 68 1.33 7.50 -2.13
N ASP A 69 1.86 7.74 -0.93
CA ASP A 69 1.23 7.31 0.32
C ASP A 69 0.11 8.27 0.68
N GLN A 70 -1.12 7.80 0.52
CA GLN A 70 -2.32 8.51 0.94
C GLN A 70 -2.97 7.81 2.14
N THR A 71 -2.29 6.89 2.83
CA THR A 71 -2.90 6.02 3.84
C THR A 71 -3.41 6.78 5.05
N ALA A 72 -2.68 7.81 5.49
CA ALA A 72 -3.12 8.67 6.60
C ALA A 72 -4.37 9.48 6.26
N ALA A 73 -4.47 9.94 5.00
CA ALA A 73 -5.62 10.73 4.54
C ALA A 73 -6.81 9.83 4.20
N SER A 74 -6.54 8.71 3.52
CA SER A 74 -7.52 7.91 2.76
C SER A 74 -7.53 6.41 2.99
N GLY A 75 -6.50 5.85 3.62
CA GLY A 75 -6.35 4.41 3.72
C GLY A 75 -5.99 3.74 2.40
N GLU A 76 -5.44 4.51 1.45
CA GLU A 76 -5.10 4.05 0.10
C GLU A 76 -3.64 4.34 -0.25
N TYR A 77 -3.11 3.56 -1.19
CA TYR A 77 -1.92 3.91 -1.96
C TYR A 77 -2.32 4.34 -3.37
N CYS A 78 -1.70 5.40 -3.87
CA CYS A 78 -1.91 5.89 -5.23
C CYS A 78 -0.72 5.53 -6.12
N PHE A 79 -1.03 5.04 -7.32
CA PHE A 79 -0.10 4.84 -8.42
C PHE A 79 -0.36 5.92 -9.48
N ASN A 80 0.44 6.97 -9.47
CA ASN A 80 0.36 8.08 -10.42
C ASN A 80 1.15 7.74 -11.69
N SER A 81 0.48 7.09 -12.63
CA SER A 81 1.07 6.70 -13.93
C SER A 81 1.46 7.88 -14.83
N GLY A 82 1.19 9.12 -14.42
CA GLY A 82 1.47 10.35 -15.16
C GLY A 82 0.30 10.79 -16.04
N HIS A 83 0.46 11.94 -16.69
CA HIS A 83 -0.55 12.52 -17.59
C HIS A 83 -1.95 12.68 -16.97
N GLY A 84 -2.01 12.98 -15.67
CA GLY A 84 -3.27 13.10 -14.94
C GLY A 84 -4.05 11.80 -14.80
N THR A 85 -3.39 10.64 -15.00
CA THR A 85 -4.00 9.32 -14.79
C THR A 85 -3.39 8.67 -13.55
N MET A 86 -4.26 8.26 -12.63
CA MET A 86 -3.86 7.58 -11.41
C MET A 86 -4.85 6.48 -11.04
N VAL A 87 -4.35 5.52 -10.27
CA VAL A 87 -5.17 4.48 -9.67
C VAL A 87 -4.87 4.39 -8.18
N HIS A 88 -5.93 4.33 -7.39
CA HIS A 88 -5.88 4.19 -5.95
C HIS A 88 -6.21 2.75 -5.58
N PHE A 89 -5.50 2.20 -4.61
CA PHE A 89 -5.76 0.89 -4.05
C PHE A 89 -6.00 1.02 -2.56
N ALA A 90 -7.17 0.59 -2.09
CA ALA A 90 -7.47 0.51 -0.67
C ALA A 90 -6.53 -0.48 0.02
N THR A 91 -6.00 -0.09 1.19
CA THR A 91 -5.16 -0.97 2.03
C THR A 91 -5.94 -2.13 2.62
N GLN A 92 -7.28 -2.03 2.68
CA GLN A 92 -8.17 -3.05 3.22
C GLN A 92 -9.36 -3.28 2.27
N PRO A 93 -9.30 -4.29 1.39
CA PRO A 93 -10.40 -4.61 0.48
C PRO A 93 -11.73 -4.87 1.20
N GLY A 94 -12.78 -4.18 0.74
CA GLY A 94 -14.14 -4.14 1.27
C GLY A 94 -14.31 -3.37 2.59
N GLY A 95 -13.30 -2.61 3.02
CA GLY A 95 -13.46 -1.56 4.04
C GLY A 95 -14.15 -0.30 3.50
N THR A 96 -14.26 -0.19 2.18
CA THR A 96 -14.86 0.91 1.42
C THR A 96 -15.55 0.34 0.16
N PRO A 97 -16.55 1.01 -0.43
CA PRO A 97 -16.99 0.70 -1.80
C PRO A 97 -15.93 1.03 -2.87
N GLU A 98 -14.87 1.76 -2.51
CA GLU A 98 -13.80 2.26 -3.38
C GLU A 98 -12.51 1.42 -3.25
N ASP A 99 -12.58 0.11 -3.48
CA ASP A 99 -11.38 -0.76 -3.36
C ASP A 99 -10.30 -0.38 -4.38
N VAL A 100 -10.74 -0.02 -5.59
CA VAL A 100 -9.91 0.56 -6.63
C VAL A 100 -10.60 1.80 -7.17
N VAL A 101 -9.93 2.95 -7.19
CA VAL A 101 -10.42 4.15 -7.87
C VAL A 101 -9.51 4.47 -9.03
N TYR A 102 -10.08 4.54 -10.22
CA TYR A 102 -9.37 5.06 -11.39
C TYR A 102 -9.74 6.51 -11.60
N GLU A 103 -8.75 7.35 -11.83
CA GLU A 103 -8.91 8.75 -12.18
C GLU A 103 -8.16 9.06 -13.47
N PHE A 104 -8.78 9.84 -14.35
CA PHE A 104 -8.24 10.17 -15.67
C PHE A 104 -8.42 11.65 -15.98
N ASP A 105 -7.42 12.24 -16.65
CA ASP A 105 -7.56 13.56 -17.26
C ASP A 105 -8.61 13.53 -18.37
N ALA A 106 -9.67 14.31 -18.18
CA ALA A 106 -10.79 14.43 -19.11
C ALA A 106 -10.53 15.43 -20.24
N SER A 107 -9.39 16.12 -20.26
CA SER A 107 -9.07 17.16 -21.25
C SER A 107 -9.21 16.67 -22.69
N GLY A 108 -8.69 15.46 -22.98
CA GLY A 108 -8.79 14.87 -24.32
C GLY A 108 -10.22 14.53 -24.73
N LEU A 109 -11.06 14.07 -23.80
CA LEU A 109 -12.47 13.77 -24.05
C LEU A 109 -13.26 15.05 -24.36
N ILE A 110 -13.00 16.11 -23.59
CA ILE A 110 -13.62 17.43 -23.81
C ILE A 110 -13.21 18.00 -25.17
N ALA A 111 -11.93 17.91 -25.52
CA ALA A 111 -11.44 18.34 -26.83
C ALA A 111 -12.07 17.56 -28.00
N ALA A 112 -12.45 16.29 -27.77
CA ALA A 112 -13.17 15.46 -28.73
C ALA A 112 -14.69 15.74 -28.78
N GLY A 113 -15.19 16.71 -27.99
CA GLY A 113 -16.60 17.12 -27.99
C GLY A 113 -17.49 16.35 -27.02
N LEU A 114 -16.92 15.53 -26.12
CA LEU A 114 -17.69 14.98 -25.00
C LEU A 114 -17.94 16.08 -23.95
N ASP A 115 -19.05 15.95 -23.24
CA ASP A 115 -19.41 16.84 -22.12
C ASP A 115 -19.48 16.04 -20.81
N PRO A 116 -18.36 15.91 -20.07
CA PRO A 116 -18.33 15.21 -18.80
C PRO A 116 -19.14 15.90 -17.69
N SER A 117 -19.56 17.16 -17.86
CA SER A 117 -20.40 17.84 -16.87
C SER A 117 -21.79 17.20 -16.69
N ARG A 118 -22.16 16.31 -17.62
CA ARG A 118 -23.36 15.48 -17.56
C ARG A 118 -23.23 14.27 -16.62
N LEU A 119 -22.01 13.94 -16.18
CA LEU A 119 -21.76 12.92 -15.17
C LEU A 119 -22.09 13.43 -13.76
N GLN A 120 -22.12 12.53 -12.79
CA GLN A 120 -22.28 12.93 -11.39
C GLN A 120 -21.03 13.70 -10.93
N GLN A 121 -21.17 14.68 -10.04
CA GLN A 121 -20.00 15.32 -9.44
C GLN A 121 -19.26 14.32 -8.55
N LEU A 122 -17.92 14.33 -8.62
CA LEU A 122 -17.06 13.51 -7.78
C LEU A 122 -17.39 13.75 -6.29
N PRO A 123 -17.95 12.76 -5.58
CA PRO A 123 -18.29 12.92 -4.19
C PRO A 123 -17.05 12.82 -3.30
N GLY A 124 -17.24 13.08 -2.00
CA GLY A 124 -16.24 12.72 -0.99
C GLY A 124 -15.90 11.23 -1.00
N ARG A 125 -14.68 10.90 -0.54
CA ARG A 125 -14.21 9.51 -0.42
C ARG A 125 -15.20 8.62 0.33
N GLY A 126 -15.27 7.36 -0.10
CA GLY A 126 -16.15 6.31 0.43
C GLY A 126 -17.62 6.50 0.07
N ARG A 127 -17.91 7.42 -0.86
CA ARG A 127 -19.28 7.76 -1.29
C ARG A 127 -19.48 7.60 -2.80
N MET A 128 -18.45 7.23 -3.54
CA MET A 128 -18.62 6.78 -4.92
C MET A 128 -19.42 5.48 -4.92
N THR A 129 -20.35 5.39 -5.87
CA THR A 129 -21.03 4.14 -6.17
C THR A 129 -20.18 3.35 -7.16
N PRO A 130 -19.83 2.08 -6.89
CA PRO A 130 -19.04 1.28 -7.81
C PRO A 130 -19.66 1.19 -9.20
N GLY A 131 -18.85 1.32 -10.24
CA GLY A 131 -19.31 1.29 -11.64
C GLY A 131 -19.92 2.60 -12.16
N VAL A 132 -20.10 3.61 -11.32
CA VAL A 132 -20.60 4.93 -11.74
C VAL A 132 -19.44 5.85 -12.07
N TRP A 133 -19.57 6.57 -13.20
CA TRP A 133 -18.63 7.59 -13.61
C TRP A 133 -18.96 8.94 -12.98
N TYR A 134 -17.92 9.58 -12.45
CA TYR A 134 -17.97 10.88 -11.82
C TYR A 134 -17.07 11.88 -12.54
N PHE A 135 -17.34 13.17 -12.35
CA PHE A 135 -16.59 14.27 -12.94
C PHE A 135 -16.20 15.30 -11.89
N LEU A 136 -14.95 15.76 -11.97
CA LEU A 136 -14.39 16.88 -11.24
C LEU A 136 -13.98 17.96 -12.25
N PRO A 137 -14.66 19.12 -12.27
CA PRO A 137 -14.28 20.23 -13.14
C PRO A 137 -12.89 20.78 -12.80
N LYS A 138 -12.18 21.26 -13.82
CA LYS A 138 -10.87 21.89 -13.64
C LYS A 138 -10.92 23.03 -12.63
N GLY A 139 -9.95 23.07 -11.73
CA GLY A 139 -9.81 24.12 -10.72
C GLY A 139 -10.70 23.95 -9.49
N GLN A 140 -11.60 22.96 -9.46
CA GLN A 140 -12.25 22.56 -8.22
C GLN A 140 -11.32 21.74 -7.35
N GLN A 141 -11.50 21.84 -6.04
CA GLN A 141 -10.76 21.03 -5.08
C GLN A 141 -11.19 19.58 -5.23
N ASP A 142 -10.21 18.70 -5.42
CA ASP A 142 -10.42 17.27 -5.43
C ASP A 142 -10.74 16.79 -4.00
N PRO A 143 -11.89 16.13 -3.79
CA PRO A 143 -12.27 15.64 -2.48
C PRO A 143 -11.42 14.46 -1.98
N HIS A 144 -10.67 13.78 -2.83
CA HIS A 144 -9.76 12.68 -2.47
C HIS A 144 -8.35 13.18 -2.17
N HIS A 145 -7.87 14.17 -2.94
CA HIS A 145 -6.51 14.69 -2.82
C HIS A 145 -6.39 15.95 -1.93
N GLY A 146 -7.50 16.65 -1.70
CA GLY A 146 -7.51 17.88 -0.88
C GLY A 146 -6.90 19.10 -1.58
N HIS A 147 -6.57 19.01 -2.87
CA HIS A 147 -6.10 20.13 -3.69
C HIS A 147 -6.77 20.10 -5.07
N ALA A 148 -6.67 21.18 -5.85
CA ALA A 148 -7.18 21.16 -7.22
C ALA A 148 -6.30 20.31 -8.13
N MET A 149 -6.92 19.55 -9.03
CA MET A 149 -6.19 18.80 -10.07
C MET A 149 -5.70 19.73 -11.19
N ALA A 150 -4.63 19.32 -11.87
CA ALA A 150 -4.04 20.09 -12.96
C ALA A 150 -5.02 20.26 -14.15
N GLY A 151 -5.86 19.25 -14.38
CA GLY A 151 -6.89 19.19 -15.41
C GLY A 151 -8.28 18.89 -14.84
N PRO A 152 -9.31 18.88 -15.69
CA PRO A 152 -10.58 18.26 -15.36
C PRO A 152 -10.41 16.74 -15.25
N THR A 153 -11.05 16.10 -14.28
CA THR A 153 -10.87 14.67 -13.99
C THR A 153 -12.18 13.92 -14.13
N ILE A 154 -12.16 12.72 -14.69
CA ILE A 154 -13.23 11.73 -14.50
C ILE A 154 -12.73 10.60 -13.62
N ALA A 155 -13.62 10.06 -12.79
CA ALA A 155 -13.27 8.97 -11.88
C ALA A 155 -14.32 7.88 -11.86
N ILE A 156 -13.89 6.65 -11.58
CA ILE A 156 -14.75 5.48 -11.37
C ILE A 156 -14.17 4.62 -10.26
N ALA A 157 -15.05 4.15 -9.37
CA ALA A 157 -14.71 3.22 -8.31
C ALA A 157 -15.09 1.79 -8.70
N ILE A 158 -14.28 0.83 -8.28
CA ILE A 158 -14.52 -0.61 -8.38
C ILE A 158 -14.49 -1.19 -6.96
N ASN A 159 -15.48 -2.02 -6.66
CA ASN A 159 -15.49 -2.87 -5.48
C ASN A 159 -15.12 -4.30 -5.94
N VAL A 160 -14.14 -4.92 -5.30
CA VAL A 160 -13.65 -6.25 -5.71
C VAL A 160 -14.39 -7.41 -5.04
N LYS A 161 -15.42 -7.12 -4.24
CA LYS A 161 -16.32 -8.11 -3.61
C LYS A 161 -17.67 -8.20 -4.31
#